data_AF-A0AAV8AM51-F1
#
_entry.id   AF-A0AAV8AM51-F1
#
_cell.length_a   1.000
_cell.length_b   1.000
_cell.length_c   1.000
_cell.angle_alpha   90.00
_cell.angle_beta   90.00
_cell.angle_gamma   90.00
#
_symmetry.space_group_name_H-M   'P 1'
#
loop_
_entity.id
_entity.type
_entity.pdbx_description
1 polymer ?
#
loop_
_entity_poly.entity_id
_entity_poly.type
_entity_poly.pdbx_seq_one_letter_code
_entity_poly.pdbx_strand_id
1 'polypeptide(L)'
;MQLCLHSCRYMRPETAQGIFVNFKDLYYYNGNKLPFAAAQIGQAFRNEVLFYTYILKTGLLRVREFTLAEIEHFVDPEDKSHPKFSDVADLKFLMFPREEQLTGKSSTTLRLGDAVANGTINNETLGYFIGRVYLFLTRLGIEKDRLRFRQHLPNEMAHYAADCWDAEIECSYGWIECVGIADRSAYDLKAHTEKSGVALVAAEKFAEPREVEKLLITPSKKDLGLAFKGNQKMVLEALEAMSEAEALEMKFKLESNGEAEFQVCTLNKTVTITNKMVSINKEKKKEHQRVFTPSVIEPSFGIGRIIYCLYEHCFYTRAGKTEDEQLNVFAFPTLVAPIKCTVFPLAKNEQFDTVARDISKELTSSGISHIIDVTGTSIGKRYARTDEIGVPLAVTWIRRRQ
;
A
#
# COMPACT_ATOMS: atom_id res chain seq x y z
N MET A 1 -34.49 5.85 28.21
CA MET A 1 -33.54 6.29 27.17
C MET A 1 -33.08 5.04 26.42
N GLN A 2 -33.77 4.72 25.33
CA GLN A 2 -33.60 3.48 24.58
C GLN A 2 -32.40 3.65 23.64
N LEU A 3 -31.23 3.11 24.03
CA LEU A 3 -30.05 3.10 23.17
C LEU A 3 -30.30 2.14 22.00
N CYS A 4 -30.75 2.71 20.88
CA CYS A 4 -30.82 2.03 19.60
C CYS A 4 -29.38 1.74 19.09
N LEU A 5 -28.76 0.65 19.56
CA LEU A 5 -27.55 0.10 18.96
C LEU A 5 -27.91 -0.69 17.70
N HIS A 6 -28.28 0.02 16.63
CA HIS A 6 -28.55 -0.58 15.30
C HIS A 6 -27.35 -0.50 14.34
N SER A 7 -26.15 -0.13 14.81
CA SER A 7 -24.97 -0.05 13.94
C SER A 7 -24.18 -1.36 13.97
N CYS A 8 -24.30 -2.18 12.92
CA CYS A 8 -23.35 -3.26 12.68
C CYS A 8 -21.96 -2.64 12.39
N ARG A 9 -20.92 -3.13 13.05
CA ARG A 9 -19.52 -2.69 12.85
C ARG A 9 -18.67 -3.90 12.55
N TYR A 10 -17.61 -3.70 11.77
CA TYR A 10 -16.69 -4.76 11.37
C TYR A 10 -15.28 -4.44 11.83
N MET A 11 -14.51 -5.49 12.11
CA MET A 11 -13.07 -5.38 12.24
C MET A 11 -12.49 -5.12 10.85
N ARG A 12 -11.54 -4.19 10.75
CA ARG A 12 -10.97 -3.78 9.47
C ARG A 12 -10.18 -4.93 8.81
N PRO A 13 -10.40 -5.23 7.53
CA PRO A 13 -9.65 -6.26 6.80
C PRO A 13 -8.29 -5.78 6.27
N GLU A 14 -8.04 -4.48 6.35
CA GLU A 14 -6.83 -3.76 5.92
C GLU A 14 -6.68 -2.46 6.73
N THR A 15 -5.55 -1.77 6.58
CA THR A 15 -5.24 -0.50 7.25
C THR A 15 -5.46 0.73 6.36
N ALA A 16 -5.47 0.57 5.04
CA ALA A 16 -5.64 1.59 4.01
C ALA A 16 -6.88 2.50 4.20
N GLN A 17 -8.03 1.91 4.53
CA GLN A 17 -9.30 2.66 4.66
C GLN A 17 -9.22 3.81 5.69
N GLY A 18 -8.42 3.63 6.75
CA GLY A 18 -8.19 4.69 7.73
C GLY A 18 -7.46 5.90 7.14
N ILE A 19 -6.59 5.68 6.16
CA ILE A 19 -5.85 6.74 5.48
C ILE A 19 -6.78 7.49 4.52
N PHE A 20 -7.60 6.79 3.73
CA PHE A 20 -8.51 7.42 2.78
C PHE A 20 -9.56 8.34 3.44
N VAL A 21 -10.17 7.90 4.55
CA VAL A 21 -11.16 8.73 5.26
C VAL A 21 -10.55 9.99 5.89
N ASN A 22 -9.25 9.99 6.15
CA ASN A 22 -8.49 11.13 6.67
C ASN A 22 -7.74 11.92 5.58
N PHE A 23 -7.98 11.63 4.29
CA PHE A 23 -7.25 12.22 3.17
C PHE A 23 -7.21 13.76 3.24
N LYS A 24 -8.32 14.41 3.55
CA LYS A 24 -8.42 15.88 3.58
C LYS A 24 -7.45 16.51 4.60
N ASP A 25 -7.36 15.91 5.79
CA ASP A 25 -6.47 16.40 6.83
C ASP A 25 -5.01 16.11 6.47
N LEU A 26 -4.72 14.92 5.95
CA LEU A 26 -3.38 14.54 5.51
C LEU A 26 -2.87 15.46 4.37
N TYR A 27 -3.73 15.73 3.39
CA TYR A 27 -3.45 16.64 2.29
C TYR A 27 -3.21 18.07 2.80
N TYR A 28 -4.02 18.53 3.75
CA TYR A 28 -3.84 19.83 4.39
C TYR A 28 -2.51 19.91 5.16
N TYR A 29 -2.14 18.88 5.93
CA TYR A 29 -0.86 18.83 6.64
C TYR A 29 0.35 18.78 5.70
N ASN A 30 0.20 18.25 4.49
CA ASN A 30 1.22 18.34 3.44
C ASN A 30 1.22 19.70 2.72
N GLY A 31 0.49 20.70 3.21
CA GLY A 31 0.40 22.03 2.63
C GLY A 31 -0.41 22.08 1.33
N ASN A 32 -1.34 21.15 1.14
CA ASN A 32 -2.15 20.99 -0.08
C ASN A 32 -1.29 20.82 -1.34
N LYS A 33 -0.29 19.94 -1.27
CA LYS A 33 0.60 19.62 -2.37
C LYS A 33 0.62 18.12 -2.63
N LEU A 34 0.79 17.75 -3.89
CA LEU A 34 1.09 16.40 -4.34
C LEU A 34 2.51 16.35 -4.95
N PRO A 35 3.14 15.17 -4.99
CA PRO A 35 2.69 13.94 -4.35
C PRO A 35 2.91 13.95 -2.83
N PHE A 36 2.20 13.09 -2.10
CA PHE A 36 2.48 12.82 -0.68
C PHE A 36 2.15 11.38 -0.33
N ALA A 37 2.74 10.86 0.74
CA ALA A 37 2.43 9.53 1.26
C ALA A 37 1.94 9.59 2.70
N ALA A 38 1.01 8.72 3.03
CA ALA A 38 0.64 8.39 4.40
C ALA A 38 0.85 6.89 4.61
N ALA A 39 1.16 6.48 5.84
CA ALA A 39 1.42 5.09 6.16
C ALA A 39 0.75 4.70 7.46
N GLN A 40 0.35 3.44 7.57
CA GLN A 40 -0.21 2.90 8.80
C GLN A 40 0.34 1.50 9.05
N ILE A 41 0.76 1.24 10.30
CA ILE A 41 1.14 -0.09 10.78
C ILE A 41 0.12 -0.51 11.82
N GLY A 42 -0.49 -1.67 11.64
CA GLY A 42 -1.45 -2.17 12.63
C GLY A 42 -2.08 -3.49 12.27
N GLN A 43 -2.94 -3.97 13.17
CA GLN A 43 -3.65 -5.24 12.97
C GLN A 43 -4.77 -5.10 11.94
N ALA A 44 -4.94 -6.15 11.14
CA ALA A 44 -6.02 -6.39 10.21
C ALA A 44 -6.61 -7.79 10.43
N PHE A 45 -7.89 -7.94 10.08
CA PHE A 45 -8.68 -9.12 10.44
C PHE A 45 -9.41 -9.69 9.23
N ARG A 46 -9.17 -10.97 8.91
CA ARG A 46 -9.84 -11.68 7.81
C ARG A 46 -10.47 -12.97 8.32
N ASN A 47 -11.78 -13.11 8.12
CA ASN A 47 -12.51 -14.31 8.56
C ASN A 47 -12.33 -15.46 7.56
N GLU A 48 -11.15 -16.08 7.58
CA GLU A 48 -10.77 -17.18 6.70
C GLU A 48 -11.71 -18.39 6.84
N VAL A 49 -12.34 -18.79 5.72
CA VAL A 49 -13.42 -19.78 5.62
C VAL A 49 -12.94 -21.21 5.94
N LEU A 50 -11.72 -21.58 5.52
CA LEU A 50 -11.16 -22.94 5.68
C LEU A 50 -10.15 -23.03 6.83
N PHE A 51 -10.57 -22.53 8.00
CA PHE A 51 -9.75 -22.44 9.21
C PHE A 51 -9.11 -23.78 9.63
N TYR A 52 -9.89 -24.86 9.67
CA TYR A 52 -9.41 -26.17 10.15
C TYR A 52 -8.45 -26.89 9.19
N THR A 53 -8.53 -26.63 7.89
CA THR A 53 -7.73 -27.38 6.89
C THR A 53 -6.44 -26.67 6.51
N TYR A 54 -6.39 -25.33 6.53
CA TYR A 54 -5.27 -24.56 5.97
C TYR A 54 -4.40 -23.84 7.01
N ILE A 55 -4.95 -23.33 8.12
CA ILE A 55 -4.15 -22.61 9.13
C ILE A 55 -3.23 -23.58 9.88
N LEU A 56 -3.74 -24.76 10.25
CA LEU A 56 -2.94 -25.83 10.83
C LEU A 56 -1.81 -26.31 9.90
N LYS A 57 -1.92 -26.06 8.59
CA LYS A 57 -0.94 -26.51 7.60
C LYS A 57 0.07 -25.46 7.17
N THR A 58 -0.23 -24.16 7.31
CA THR A 58 0.58 -23.07 6.71
C THR A 58 1.08 -22.04 7.72
N GLY A 59 0.78 -22.19 9.02
CA GLY A 59 1.36 -21.38 10.08
C GLY A 59 1.08 -19.88 9.92
N LEU A 60 2.14 -19.06 9.91
CA LEU A 60 2.04 -17.60 9.79
C LEU A 60 1.59 -17.11 8.40
N LEU A 61 1.54 -17.98 7.39
CA LEU A 61 1.23 -17.59 6.02
C LEU A 61 -0.26 -17.25 5.80
N ARG A 62 -1.15 -17.82 6.62
CA ARG A 62 -2.60 -17.60 6.55
C ARG A 62 -3.21 -17.60 7.96
N VAL A 63 -3.45 -16.40 8.48
CA VAL A 63 -3.96 -16.17 9.85
C VAL A 63 -5.17 -15.24 9.83
N ARG A 64 -5.95 -15.25 10.92
CA ARG A 64 -7.17 -14.40 11.05
C ARG A 64 -6.88 -12.99 11.53
N GLU A 65 -5.79 -12.80 12.26
CA GLU A 65 -5.29 -11.52 12.74
C GLU A 65 -3.81 -11.45 12.35
N PHE A 66 -3.42 -10.36 11.71
CA PHE A 66 -2.05 -10.14 11.28
C PHE A 66 -1.74 -8.65 11.20
N THR A 67 -0.46 -8.35 11.37
CA THR A 67 0.05 -6.99 11.23
C THR A 67 0.33 -6.69 9.76
N LEU A 68 -0.28 -5.61 9.28
CA LEU A 68 0.04 -4.98 8.01
C LEU A 68 0.84 -3.71 8.27
N ALA A 69 1.73 -3.39 7.34
CA ALA A 69 2.23 -2.04 7.14
C ALA A 69 1.82 -1.61 5.74
N GLU A 70 1.03 -0.56 5.61
CA GLU A 70 0.54 -0.08 4.30
C GLU A 70 0.92 1.37 4.11
N ILE A 71 1.20 1.73 2.86
CA ILE A 71 1.53 3.09 2.45
C ILE A 71 0.56 3.47 1.34
N GLU A 72 -0.16 4.58 1.50
CA GLU A 72 -0.91 5.20 0.41
C GLU A 72 -0.12 6.38 -0.13
N HIS A 73 0.43 6.24 -1.34
CA HIS A 73 1.13 7.32 -2.02
C HIS A 73 0.21 8.00 -3.03
N PHE A 74 -0.26 9.19 -2.68
CA PHE A 74 -1.15 10.02 -3.50
C PHE A 74 -0.34 10.81 -4.53
N VAL A 75 -0.72 10.69 -5.80
CA VAL A 75 -0.05 11.32 -6.95
C VAL A 75 -1.06 11.94 -7.92
N ASP A 76 -0.59 12.82 -8.81
CA ASP A 76 -1.42 13.29 -9.91
C ASP A 76 -1.67 12.11 -10.88
N PRO A 77 -2.93 11.84 -11.28
CA PRO A 77 -3.22 10.82 -12.29
C PRO A 77 -2.58 11.08 -13.66
N GLU A 78 -2.29 12.35 -14.01
CA GLU A 78 -1.65 12.75 -15.28
C GLU A 78 -0.12 12.78 -15.21
N ASP A 79 0.47 12.87 -14.01
CA ASP A 79 1.91 12.81 -13.80
C ASP A 79 2.26 11.83 -12.68
N LYS A 80 2.68 10.63 -13.11
CA LYS A 80 3.16 9.54 -12.23
C LYS A 80 4.68 9.38 -12.29
N SER A 81 5.41 10.42 -12.70
CA SER A 81 6.87 10.45 -12.58
C SER A 81 7.30 10.42 -11.10
N HIS A 82 8.51 9.94 -10.81
CA HIS A 82 9.02 9.94 -9.44
C HIS A 82 10.43 10.50 -9.37
N PRO A 83 10.67 11.60 -8.63
CA PRO A 83 11.94 12.34 -8.66
C PRO A 83 13.16 11.53 -8.18
N LYS A 84 12.93 10.40 -7.50
CA LYS A 84 13.98 9.49 -7.01
C LYS A 84 14.00 8.14 -7.71
N PHE A 85 13.32 8.00 -8.85
CA PHE A 85 13.34 6.73 -9.59
C PHE A 85 14.74 6.35 -10.06
N SER A 86 15.57 7.34 -10.42
CA SER A 86 16.97 7.15 -10.76
C SER A 86 17.79 6.43 -9.68
N ASP A 87 17.45 6.59 -8.40
CA ASP A 87 18.15 5.93 -7.28
C ASP A 87 18.00 4.40 -7.30
N VAL A 88 16.99 3.88 -8.01
CA VAL A 88 16.66 2.44 -8.05
C VAL A 88 16.63 1.86 -9.46
N ALA A 89 16.68 2.68 -10.51
CA ALA A 89 16.55 2.25 -11.90
C ALA A 89 17.61 1.20 -12.33
N ASP A 90 18.79 1.20 -11.71
CA ASP A 90 19.88 0.26 -12.04
C ASP A 90 19.77 -1.10 -11.34
N LEU A 91 18.79 -1.28 -10.45
CA LEU A 91 18.59 -2.56 -9.77
C LEU A 91 18.20 -3.66 -10.77
N LYS A 92 18.78 -4.84 -10.58
CA LYS A 92 18.52 -6.05 -11.36
C LYS A 92 18.08 -7.17 -10.42
N PHE A 93 16.91 -7.74 -10.67
CA PHE A 93 16.35 -8.82 -9.87
C PHE A 93 15.29 -9.59 -10.65
N LEU A 94 14.83 -10.70 -10.08
CA LEU A 94 13.83 -11.57 -10.70
C LEU A 94 12.49 -10.83 -10.80
N MET A 95 12.01 -10.69 -12.04
CA MET A 95 10.68 -10.19 -12.36
C MET A 95 9.94 -11.26 -13.13
N PHE A 96 8.61 -11.28 -12.98
CA PHE A 96 7.74 -12.20 -13.69
C PHE A 96 6.58 -11.43 -14.35
N PRO A 97 6.83 -10.77 -15.48
CA PRO A 97 5.81 -10.01 -16.22
C PRO A 97 4.65 -10.89 -16.67
N ARG A 98 3.48 -10.27 -16.96
CA ARG A 98 2.28 -10.99 -17.42
C ARG A 98 2.53 -11.84 -18.67
N GLU A 99 3.28 -11.31 -19.63
CA GLU A 99 3.55 -12.02 -20.89
C GLU A 99 4.37 -13.30 -20.68
N GLU A 100 5.32 -13.29 -19.75
CA GLU A 100 6.12 -14.47 -19.41
C GLU A 100 5.28 -15.52 -18.68
N GLN A 101 4.36 -15.09 -17.81
CA GLN A 101 3.40 -15.98 -17.13
C GLN A 101 2.50 -16.71 -18.13
N LEU A 102 1.91 -15.98 -19.08
CA LEU A 102 0.98 -16.54 -20.07
C LEU A 102 1.67 -17.49 -21.06
N THR A 103 2.97 -17.33 -21.28
CA THR A 103 3.76 -18.20 -22.17
C THR A 103 4.41 -19.38 -21.46
N GLY A 104 4.14 -19.56 -20.15
CA GLY A 104 4.68 -20.66 -19.36
C GLY A 104 6.19 -20.54 -19.10
N LYS A 105 6.76 -19.35 -19.26
CA LYS A 105 8.17 -19.08 -18.92
C LYS A 105 8.32 -18.92 -17.41
N SER A 106 9.57 -18.90 -16.95
CA SER A 106 9.92 -18.60 -15.56
C SER A 106 10.32 -17.14 -15.41
N SER A 107 10.36 -16.64 -14.17
CA SER A 107 10.85 -15.30 -13.87
C SER A 107 12.28 -15.09 -14.39
N THR A 108 12.55 -13.90 -14.92
CA THR A 108 13.84 -13.53 -15.50
C THR A 108 14.45 -12.34 -14.76
N THR A 109 15.79 -12.23 -14.77
CA THR A 109 16.45 -11.07 -14.17
C THR A 109 16.35 -9.88 -15.13
N LEU A 110 15.61 -8.86 -14.73
CA LEU A 110 15.42 -7.63 -15.51
C LEU A 110 15.99 -6.42 -14.76
N ARG A 111 16.46 -5.42 -15.51
CA ARG A 111 16.81 -4.10 -14.95
C ARG A 111 15.54 -3.27 -14.79
N LEU A 112 15.35 -2.69 -13.62
CA LEU A 112 14.13 -1.95 -13.28
C LEU A 112 13.88 -0.75 -14.21
N GLY A 113 14.93 0.00 -14.57
CA GLY A 113 14.84 1.10 -15.52
C GLY A 113 14.36 0.66 -16.90
N ASP A 114 14.82 -0.49 -17.39
CA ASP A 114 14.45 -1.02 -18.71
C ASP A 114 12.98 -1.48 -18.70
N ALA A 115 12.52 -2.08 -17.59
CA ALA A 115 11.14 -2.51 -17.41
C ALA A 115 10.14 -1.34 -17.31
N VAL A 116 10.55 -0.17 -16.81
CA VAL A 116 9.73 1.04 -16.87
C VAL A 116 9.79 1.66 -18.26
N ALA A 117 10.98 1.78 -18.86
CA ALA A 117 11.16 2.41 -20.16
C ALA A 117 10.43 1.68 -21.31
N ASN A 118 10.29 0.36 -21.22
CA ASN A 118 9.55 -0.44 -22.21
C ASN A 118 8.06 -0.61 -21.90
N GLY A 119 7.56 -0.02 -20.80
CA GLY A 119 6.14 -0.09 -20.40
C GLY A 119 5.70 -1.38 -19.72
N THR A 120 6.63 -2.29 -19.38
CA THR A 120 6.29 -3.50 -18.59
C THR A 120 5.76 -3.12 -17.21
N ILE A 121 6.41 -2.13 -16.58
CA ILE A 121 5.94 -1.45 -15.37
C ILE A 121 5.39 -0.09 -15.80
N ASN A 122 4.14 0.19 -15.42
CA ASN A 122 3.36 1.28 -16.00
C ASN A 122 3.98 2.69 -15.83
N ASN A 123 4.63 2.98 -14.70
CA ASN A 123 5.18 4.30 -14.41
C ASN A 123 6.36 4.27 -13.42
N GLU A 124 7.08 5.38 -13.35
CA GLU A 124 8.25 5.55 -12.47
C GLU A 124 7.91 5.47 -10.98
N THR A 125 6.73 5.94 -10.57
CA THR A 125 6.31 5.86 -9.16
C THR A 125 6.14 4.41 -8.72
N LEU A 126 5.44 3.60 -9.52
CA LEU A 126 5.29 2.17 -9.27
C LEU A 126 6.66 1.46 -9.30
N GLY A 127 7.49 1.76 -10.30
CA GLY A 127 8.87 1.27 -10.39
C GLY A 127 9.70 1.63 -9.16
N TYR A 128 9.60 2.88 -8.68
CA TYR A 128 10.31 3.33 -7.48
C TYR A 128 9.94 2.50 -6.26
N PHE A 129 8.65 2.28 -6.01
CA PHE A 129 8.21 1.45 -4.88
C PHE A 129 8.64 -0.02 -5.02
N ILE A 130 8.59 -0.60 -6.22
CA ILE A 130 9.14 -1.94 -6.49
C ILE A 130 10.62 -2.01 -6.10
N GLY A 131 11.44 -1.05 -6.57
CA GLY A 131 12.86 -0.99 -6.23
C GLY A 131 13.13 -0.81 -4.73
N ARG A 132 12.35 0.04 -4.06
CA ARG A 132 12.45 0.26 -2.61
C ARG A 132 12.04 -0.97 -1.80
N VAL A 133 11.01 -1.70 -2.23
CA VAL A 133 10.58 -2.97 -1.61
C VAL A 133 11.67 -4.02 -1.77
N TYR A 134 12.28 -4.15 -2.96
CA TYR A 134 13.43 -5.05 -3.17
C TYR A 134 14.58 -4.74 -2.21
N LEU A 135 14.98 -3.46 -2.12
CA LEU A 135 16.04 -3.03 -1.21
C LEU A 135 15.69 -3.27 0.26
N PHE A 136 14.43 -3.09 0.64
CA PHE A 136 13.96 -3.35 1.99
C PHE A 136 14.06 -4.83 2.34
N LEU A 137 13.46 -5.72 1.53
CA LEU A 137 13.44 -7.16 1.77
C LEU A 137 14.85 -7.76 1.79
N THR A 138 15.70 -7.37 0.84
CA THR A 138 17.10 -7.85 0.81
C THR A 138 17.92 -7.34 1.99
N ARG A 139 17.66 -6.12 2.47
CA ARG A 139 18.30 -5.59 3.68
C ARG A 139 17.87 -6.30 4.96
N LEU A 140 16.64 -6.84 5.00
CA LEU A 140 16.18 -7.68 6.11
C LEU A 140 16.89 -9.04 6.17
N GLY A 141 17.45 -9.51 5.06
CA GLY A 141 18.10 -10.83 4.96
C GLY A 141 17.42 -11.80 4.00
N ILE A 142 16.39 -11.38 3.27
CA ILE A 142 15.77 -12.23 2.25
C ILE A 142 16.77 -12.46 1.11
N GLU A 143 17.10 -13.73 0.89
CA GLU A 143 17.90 -14.18 -0.25
C GLU A 143 17.38 -13.67 -1.60
N LYS A 144 18.29 -13.11 -2.41
CA LYS A 144 17.95 -12.45 -3.68
C LYS A 144 17.40 -13.40 -4.74
N ASP A 145 17.94 -14.63 -4.79
CA ASP A 145 17.56 -15.63 -5.79
C ASP A 145 16.20 -16.28 -5.48
N ARG A 146 15.72 -16.08 -4.25
CA ARG A 146 14.44 -16.57 -3.72
C ARG A 146 13.42 -15.44 -3.52
N LEU A 147 13.65 -14.29 -4.18
CA LEU A 147 12.79 -13.12 -4.17
C LEU A 147 12.49 -12.71 -5.62
N ARG A 148 11.21 -12.68 -5.99
CA ARG A 148 10.77 -12.21 -7.30
C ARG A 148 9.63 -11.21 -7.20
N PHE A 149 9.42 -10.46 -8.28
CA PHE A 149 8.29 -9.54 -8.43
C PHE A 149 7.36 -10.04 -9.53
N ARG A 150 6.16 -10.50 -9.18
CA ARG A 150 5.18 -11.07 -10.12
C ARG A 150 4.11 -10.04 -10.44
N GLN A 151 3.88 -9.78 -11.72
CA GLN A 151 2.81 -8.90 -12.16
C GLN A 151 1.46 -9.63 -12.12
N HIS A 152 0.39 -9.00 -11.66
CA HIS A 152 -0.95 -9.60 -11.69
C HIS A 152 -1.43 -9.84 -13.12
N LEU A 153 -2.10 -10.96 -13.37
CA LEU A 153 -2.78 -11.21 -14.63
C LEU A 153 -4.07 -10.37 -14.74
N PRO A 154 -4.58 -10.09 -15.96
CA PRO A 154 -5.79 -9.26 -16.13
C PRO A 154 -7.04 -9.75 -15.39
N ASN A 155 -7.15 -11.06 -15.15
CA ASN A 155 -8.24 -11.70 -14.41
C ASN A 155 -8.04 -11.68 -12.88
N GLU A 156 -6.83 -11.40 -12.41
CA GLU A 156 -6.48 -11.29 -10.98
C GLU A 156 -6.53 -9.84 -10.50
N MET A 157 -6.33 -8.89 -11.42
CA MET A 157 -6.40 -7.46 -11.14
C MET A 157 -7.76 -7.10 -10.55
N ALA A 158 -7.74 -6.31 -9.48
CA ALA A 158 -8.94 -5.61 -9.05
C ALA A 158 -9.46 -4.74 -10.20
N HIS A 159 -10.77 -4.68 -10.39
CA HIS A 159 -11.44 -3.97 -11.48
C HIS A 159 -11.08 -2.46 -11.60
N TYR A 160 -10.44 -1.90 -10.58
CA TYR A 160 -9.99 -0.51 -10.50
C TYR A 160 -8.46 -0.31 -10.57
N ALA A 161 -7.67 -1.38 -10.52
CA ALA A 161 -6.21 -1.29 -10.53
C ALA A 161 -5.70 -1.06 -11.96
N ALA A 162 -4.75 -0.15 -12.15
CA ALA A 162 -4.11 0.09 -13.44
C ALA A 162 -2.96 -0.90 -13.71
N ASP A 163 -2.19 -1.20 -12.67
CA ASP A 163 -1.12 -2.21 -12.66
C ASP A 163 -0.91 -2.70 -11.22
N CYS A 164 -0.43 -3.92 -11.04
CA CYS A 164 -0.19 -4.49 -9.72
C CYS A 164 0.95 -5.52 -9.78
N TRP A 165 1.85 -5.44 -8.82
CA TRP A 165 3.01 -6.30 -8.69
C TRP A 165 3.14 -6.83 -7.26
N ASP A 166 3.34 -8.14 -7.12
CA ASP A 166 3.57 -8.78 -5.83
C ASP A 166 5.05 -9.09 -5.67
N ALA A 167 5.66 -8.66 -4.56
CA ALA A 167 6.91 -9.23 -4.10
C ALA A 167 6.63 -10.60 -3.47
N GLU A 168 7.05 -11.66 -4.17
CA GLU A 168 6.91 -13.04 -3.74
C GLU A 168 8.24 -13.58 -3.23
N ILE A 169 8.20 -14.25 -2.08
CA ILE A 169 9.35 -14.89 -1.47
C ILE A 169 9.15 -16.40 -1.51
N GLU A 170 10.13 -17.14 -2.00
CA GLU A 170 10.08 -18.59 -2.08
C GLU A 170 10.38 -19.22 -0.71
N CYS A 171 9.44 -19.98 -0.17
CA CYS A 171 9.62 -20.77 1.04
C CYS A 171 9.27 -22.25 0.81
N SER A 172 9.25 -23.06 1.86
CA SER A 172 8.88 -24.47 1.82
C SER A 172 7.47 -24.74 1.27
N TYR A 173 6.63 -23.71 1.21
CA TYR A 173 5.28 -23.73 0.63
C TYR A 173 5.23 -23.22 -0.82
N GLY A 174 6.37 -22.92 -1.43
CA GLY A 174 6.49 -22.30 -2.75
C GLY A 174 6.58 -20.78 -2.68
N TRP A 175 6.19 -20.12 -3.77
CA TRP A 175 6.21 -18.66 -3.87
C TRP A 175 5.03 -18.04 -3.12
N ILE A 176 5.32 -17.23 -2.11
CA ILE A 176 4.30 -16.57 -1.29
C ILE A 176 4.38 -15.05 -1.46
N GLU A 177 3.25 -14.46 -1.82
CA GLU A 177 3.05 -13.01 -1.84
C GLU A 177 3.25 -12.42 -0.43
N CYS A 178 4.25 -11.55 -0.30
CA CYS A 178 4.62 -10.93 0.97
C CYS A 178 4.41 -9.40 0.97
N VAL A 179 4.48 -8.78 -0.20
CA VAL A 179 4.17 -7.35 -0.38
C VAL A 179 3.40 -7.17 -1.69
N GLY A 180 2.16 -6.67 -1.62
CA GLY A 180 1.42 -6.23 -2.81
C GLY A 180 1.76 -4.78 -3.14
N ILE A 181 1.94 -4.44 -4.41
CA ILE A 181 2.28 -3.10 -4.88
C ILE A 181 1.33 -2.73 -6.00
N ALA A 182 0.24 -2.04 -5.64
CA ALA A 182 -0.90 -1.78 -6.53
C ALA A 182 -0.97 -0.30 -6.95
N ASP A 183 -1.30 -0.05 -8.20
CA ASP A 183 -1.80 1.25 -8.66
C ASP A 183 -3.32 1.22 -8.62
N ARG A 184 -3.91 1.67 -7.52
CA ARG A 184 -5.36 1.61 -7.25
C ARG A 184 -6.16 2.71 -7.97
N SER A 185 -5.51 3.48 -8.83
CA SER A 185 -6.08 4.66 -9.48
C SER A 185 -6.77 5.58 -8.47
N ALA A 186 -7.96 6.11 -8.77
CA ALA A 186 -8.70 7.04 -7.92
C ALA A 186 -9.91 6.40 -7.22
N TYR A 187 -9.99 5.07 -7.19
CA TYR A 187 -11.20 4.34 -6.81
C TYR A 187 -11.67 4.62 -5.39
N ASP A 188 -10.79 4.44 -4.39
CA ASP A 188 -11.16 4.57 -2.99
C ASP A 188 -11.66 5.98 -2.64
N LEU A 189 -10.96 7.02 -3.10
CA LEU A 189 -11.35 8.40 -2.87
C LEU A 189 -12.68 8.75 -3.56
N LYS A 190 -12.93 8.22 -4.76
CA LYS A 190 -14.21 8.39 -5.47
C LYS A 190 -15.34 7.69 -4.73
N ALA A 191 -15.16 6.43 -4.34
CA ALA A 191 -16.16 5.66 -3.61
C ALA A 191 -16.54 6.33 -2.28
N HIS A 192 -15.55 6.80 -1.51
CA HIS A 192 -15.80 7.55 -0.28
C HIS A 192 -16.46 8.92 -0.53
N THR A 193 -16.08 9.62 -1.60
CA THR A 193 -16.72 10.88 -2.00
C THR A 193 -18.20 10.67 -2.34
N GLU A 194 -18.52 9.66 -3.17
CA GLU A 194 -19.88 9.33 -3.58
C GLU A 194 -20.77 8.94 -2.41
N LYS A 195 -20.23 8.19 -1.43
CA LYS A 195 -21.01 7.74 -0.27
C LYS A 195 -21.15 8.78 0.83
N SER A 196 -20.12 9.61 1.06
CA SER A 196 -20.13 10.60 2.14
C SER A 196 -20.68 11.96 1.71
N GLY A 197 -20.66 12.27 0.41
CA GLY A 197 -20.93 13.62 -0.11
C GLY A 197 -19.81 14.63 0.17
N VAL A 198 -18.69 14.20 0.74
CA VAL A 198 -17.53 15.05 1.03
C VAL A 198 -16.50 14.86 -0.08
N ALA A 199 -16.16 15.95 -0.78
CA ALA A 199 -15.18 15.90 -1.86
C ALA A 199 -13.77 15.58 -1.33
N LEU A 200 -13.23 14.42 -1.72
CA LEU A 200 -11.85 14.00 -1.46
C LEU A 200 -11.00 14.23 -2.72
N VAL A 201 -10.63 15.50 -2.94
CA VAL A 201 -9.94 15.96 -4.16
C VAL A 201 -8.70 16.77 -3.80
N ALA A 202 -7.73 16.78 -4.70
CA ALA A 202 -6.60 17.70 -4.66
C ALA A 202 -6.83 18.86 -5.64
N ALA A 203 -6.06 19.93 -5.44
CA ALA A 203 -6.10 21.11 -6.30
C ALA A 203 -4.68 21.56 -6.64
N GLU A 204 -4.41 21.72 -7.93
CA GLU A 204 -3.15 22.24 -8.45
C GLU A 204 -3.37 23.65 -8.99
N LYS A 205 -2.63 24.63 -8.47
CA LYS A 205 -2.70 26.00 -8.99
C LYS A 205 -1.95 26.09 -10.30
N PHE A 206 -2.57 26.68 -11.31
CA PHE A 206 -1.88 26.98 -12.55
C PHE A 206 -0.88 28.13 -12.35
N ALA A 207 0.25 28.07 -13.05
CA ALA A 207 1.20 29.19 -13.09
C ALA A 207 0.56 30.44 -13.69
N GLU A 208 -0.26 30.26 -14.73
CA GLU A 208 -1.08 31.31 -15.35
C GLU A 208 -2.55 30.85 -15.45
N PRO A 209 -3.54 31.73 -15.20
CA PRO A 209 -4.95 31.36 -15.31
C PRO A 209 -5.29 30.89 -16.72
N ARG A 210 -5.96 29.75 -16.84
CA ARG A 210 -6.44 29.24 -18.12
C ARG A 210 -7.83 29.79 -18.40
N GLU A 211 -8.07 30.31 -19.60
CA GLU A 211 -9.43 30.64 -20.06
C GLU A 211 -10.08 29.36 -20.59
N VAL A 212 -11.12 28.91 -19.88
CA VAL A 212 -11.90 27.73 -20.29
C VAL A 212 -13.29 28.22 -20.70
N GLU A 213 -13.72 27.86 -21.91
CA GLU A 213 -15.12 28.01 -22.31
C GLU A 213 -15.93 26.93 -21.62
N LYS A 214 -16.81 27.32 -20.67
CA LYS A 214 -17.79 26.41 -20.07
C LYS A 214 -19.18 26.78 -20.52
N LEU A 215 -20.02 25.76 -20.72
CA LEU A 215 -21.44 25.96 -20.95
C LEU A 215 -22.11 26.31 -19.62
N LEU A 216 -22.56 27.55 -19.50
CA LEU A 216 -23.41 27.99 -18.42
C LEU A 216 -24.86 27.64 -18.77
N ILE A 217 -25.41 26.66 -18.04
CA ILE A 217 -26.82 26.29 -18.08
C ILE A 217 -27.53 27.11 -17.00
N THR A 218 -28.41 28.02 -17.40
CA THR A 218 -29.18 28.87 -16.49
C THR A 218 -30.67 28.55 -16.61
N PRO A 219 -31.24 27.71 -15.73
CA PRO A 219 -32.67 27.42 -15.73
C PRO A 219 -33.48 28.58 -15.13
N SER A 220 -34.60 28.95 -15.77
CA SER A 220 -35.55 29.95 -15.25
C SER A 220 -36.48 29.30 -14.22
N LYS A 221 -36.24 29.57 -12.93
CA LYS A 221 -37.11 29.09 -11.84
C LYS A 221 -38.57 29.52 -12.01
N LYS A 222 -38.81 30.71 -12.56
CA LYS A 222 -40.17 31.23 -12.78
C LYS A 222 -40.90 30.43 -13.85
N ASP A 223 -40.28 30.25 -15.01
CA ASP A 223 -40.92 29.60 -16.16
C ASP A 223 -41.04 28.08 -15.95
N LEU A 224 -40.04 27.46 -15.32
CA LEU A 224 -40.11 26.06 -14.89
C LEU A 224 -41.22 25.84 -13.84
N GLY A 225 -41.42 26.77 -12.90
CA GLY A 225 -42.48 26.69 -11.91
C GLY A 225 -43.88 26.83 -12.50
N LEU A 226 -44.03 27.63 -13.56
CA LEU A 226 -45.29 27.78 -14.30
C LEU A 226 -45.62 26.53 -15.13
N ALA A 227 -44.60 25.92 -15.77
CA ALA A 227 -44.77 24.76 -16.64
C ALA A 227 -44.88 23.43 -15.88
N PHE A 228 -44.13 23.26 -14.79
CA PHE A 228 -43.99 21.99 -14.07
C PHE A 228 -44.43 22.09 -12.61
N LYS A 229 -45.69 22.47 -12.39
CA LYS A 229 -46.30 22.57 -11.05
C LYS A 229 -46.09 21.28 -10.25
N GLY A 230 -45.42 21.39 -9.10
CA GLY A 230 -45.09 20.27 -8.21
C GLY A 230 -43.82 19.48 -8.58
N ASN A 231 -43.39 19.48 -9.85
CA ASN A 231 -42.23 18.75 -10.34
C ASN A 231 -41.00 19.63 -10.63
N GLN A 232 -41.13 20.96 -10.49
CA GLN A 232 -40.10 21.95 -10.80
C GLN A 232 -38.72 21.59 -10.24
N LYS A 233 -38.64 21.18 -8.97
CA LYS A 233 -37.36 20.89 -8.30
C LYS A 233 -36.59 19.78 -9.01
N MET A 234 -37.29 18.71 -9.40
CA MET A 234 -36.68 17.57 -10.08
C MET A 234 -36.20 17.92 -11.50
N VAL A 235 -36.97 18.75 -12.22
CA VAL A 235 -36.58 19.23 -13.56
C VAL A 235 -35.40 20.20 -13.47
N LEU A 236 -35.37 21.07 -12.47
CA LEU A 236 -34.26 21.98 -12.21
C LEU A 236 -32.97 21.21 -11.92
N GLU A 237 -33.00 20.27 -10.98
CA GLU A 237 -31.85 19.45 -10.61
C GLU A 237 -31.34 18.62 -11.81
N ALA A 238 -32.24 18.11 -12.66
CA ALA A 238 -31.85 17.39 -13.86
C ALA A 238 -31.20 18.29 -14.92
N LEU A 239 -31.72 19.51 -15.13
CA LEU A 239 -31.11 20.49 -16.04
C LEU A 239 -29.73 20.95 -15.54
N GLU A 240 -29.57 21.15 -14.24
CA GLU A 240 -28.27 21.53 -13.64
C GLU A 240 -27.25 20.39 -13.67
N ALA A 241 -27.70 19.14 -13.75
CA ALA A 241 -26.85 17.95 -13.79
C ALA A 241 -26.49 17.46 -15.22
N MET A 242 -26.90 18.17 -16.28
CA MET A 242 -26.61 17.77 -17.66
C MET A 242 -25.10 17.69 -17.92
N SER A 243 -24.69 16.66 -18.65
CA SER A 243 -23.34 16.58 -19.22
C SER A 243 -23.14 17.65 -20.30
N GLU A 244 -21.88 17.95 -20.61
CA GLU A 244 -21.55 18.95 -21.64
C GLU A 244 -22.10 18.56 -23.03
N ALA A 245 -22.10 17.27 -23.36
CA ALA A 245 -22.66 16.75 -24.60
C ALA A 245 -24.19 16.93 -24.66
N GLU A 246 -24.90 16.59 -23.59
CA GLU A 246 -26.37 16.79 -23.50
C GLU A 246 -26.74 18.27 -23.57
N ALA A 247 -25.96 19.14 -22.92
CA ALA A 247 -26.17 20.58 -22.95
C ALA A 247 -25.95 21.17 -24.35
N LEU A 248 -24.95 20.71 -25.10
CA LEU A 248 -24.73 21.10 -26.50
C LEU A 248 -25.88 20.64 -27.40
N GLU A 249 -26.32 19.39 -27.25
CA GLU A 249 -27.42 18.85 -28.03
C GLU A 249 -28.73 19.58 -27.74
N MET A 250 -29.03 19.84 -26.47
CA MET A 250 -30.20 20.61 -26.06
C MET A 250 -30.14 22.03 -26.64
N LYS A 251 -28.98 22.69 -26.55
CA LYS A 251 -28.78 24.02 -27.12
C LYS A 251 -29.10 24.05 -28.61
N PHE A 252 -28.57 23.08 -29.37
CA PHE A 252 -28.82 22.97 -30.81
C PHE A 252 -30.31 22.79 -31.12
N LYS A 253 -31.02 21.94 -30.36
CA LYS A 253 -32.46 21.70 -30.54
C LYS A 253 -33.29 22.94 -30.19
N LEU A 254 -32.95 23.64 -29.11
CA LEU A 254 -33.59 24.88 -28.68
C LEU A 254 -33.41 26.02 -29.70
N GLU A 255 -32.24 26.12 -30.32
CA GLU A 255 -31.95 27.09 -31.39
C GLU A 255 -32.66 26.76 -32.70
N SER A 256 -32.82 25.47 -33.02
CA SER A 256 -33.44 25.02 -34.28
C SER A 256 -34.97 25.02 -34.24
N ASN A 257 -35.54 24.52 -33.14
CA ASN A 257 -36.97 24.20 -33.04
C ASN A 257 -37.71 25.02 -31.96
N GLY A 258 -36.99 25.76 -31.11
CA GLY A 258 -37.57 26.52 -29.99
C GLY A 258 -37.95 25.67 -28.76
N GLU A 259 -37.89 24.35 -28.90
CA GLU A 259 -38.17 23.36 -27.87
C GLU A 259 -37.27 22.12 -28.00
N ALA A 260 -37.02 21.45 -26.88
CA ALA A 260 -36.22 20.23 -26.80
C ALA A 260 -36.86 19.22 -25.84
N GLU A 261 -36.93 17.96 -26.27
CA GLU A 261 -37.28 16.86 -25.38
C GLU A 261 -36.12 16.55 -24.43
N PHE A 262 -36.42 16.44 -23.14
CA PHE A 262 -35.44 16.17 -22.10
C PHE A 262 -35.93 15.07 -21.17
N GLN A 263 -35.13 14.01 -21.02
CA GLN A 263 -35.47 12.90 -20.15
C GLN A 263 -35.07 13.22 -18.70
N VAL A 264 -36.05 13.29 -17.81
CA VAL A 264 -35.81 13.51 -16.38
C VAL A 264 -35.89 12.17 -15.66
N CYS A 265 -34.72 11.59 -15.37
CA CYS A 265 -34.60 10.27 -14.74
C CYS A 265 -35.35 10.17 -13.39
N THR A 266 -35.31 11.23 -12.59
CA THR A 266 -36.00 11.31 -11.29
C THR A 266 -37.54 11.31 -11.40
N LEU A 267 -38.07 11.72 -12.55
CA LEU A 267 -39.50 11.68 -12.86
C LEU A 267 -39.88 10.46 -13.73
N ASN A 268 -38.89 9.72 -14.22
CA ASN A 268 -39.00 8.67 -15.23
C ASN A 268 -39.88 9.09 -16.42
N LYS A 269 -39.73 10.34 -16.87
CA LYS A 269 -40.55 10.96 -17.92
C LYS A 269 -39.71 11.90 -18.79
N THR A 270 -40.08 11.96 -20.07
CA THR A 270 -39.59 12.98 -21.00
C THR A 270 -40.46 14.22 -20.89
N VAL A 271 -39.83 15.38 -20.76
CA VAL A 271 -40.49 16.69 -20.67
C VAL A 271 -40.02 17.60 -21.80
N THR A 272 -40.89 18.51 -22.23
CA THR A 272 -40.56 19.51 -23.26
C THR A 272 -40.00 20.76 -22.59
N ILE A 273 -38.76 21.11 -22.90
CA ILE A 273 -38.07 22.31 -22.44
C ILE A 273 -38.08 23.34 -23.55
N THR A 274 -38.30 24.62 -23.23
CA THR A 274 -38.33 25.73 -24.20
C THR A 274 -37.27 26.78 -23.91
N ASN A 275 -37.01 27.68 -24.86
CA ASN A 275 -36.03 28.77 -24.74
C ASN A 275 -36.28 29.72 -23.55
N LYS A 276 -37.50 29.75 -23.02
CA LYS A 276 -37.85 30.55 -21.83
C LYS A 276 -37.47 29.83 -20.53
N MET A 277 -37.35 28.51 -20.56
CA MET A 277 -37.14 27.67 -19.39
C MET A 277 -35.66 27.46 -19.07
N VAL A 278 -34.77 27.48 -20.07
CA VAL A 278 -33.34 27.33 -19.88
C VAL A 278 -32.56 28.16 -20.91
N SER A 279 -31.48 28.80 -20.46
CA SER A 279 -30.52 29.47 -21.34
C SER A 279 -29.17 28.75 -21.25
N ILE A 280 -28.61 28.38 -22.39
CA ILE A 280 -27.33 27.65 -22.47
C ILE A 280 -26.32 28.50 -23.25
N ASN A 281 -25.43 29.17 -22.53
CA ASN A 281 -24.44 30.09 -23.11
C ASN A 281 -23.02 29.58 -22.88
N LYS A 282 -22.12 29.85 -23.84
CA LYS A 282 -20.68 29.65 -23.61
C LYS A 282 -20.16 30.86 -22.86
N GLU A 283 -19.62 30.65 -21.66
CA GLU A 283 -18.98 31.69 -20.88
C GLU A 283 -17.49 31.38 -20.74
N LYS A 284 -16.65 32.40 -20.95
CA LYS A 284 -15.21 32.30 -20.72
C LYS A 284 -14.96 32.50 -19.23
N LYS A 285 -14.57 31.43 -18.55
CA LYS A 285 -14.20 31.49 -17.14
C LYS A 285 -12.69 31.36 -17.01
N LYS A 286 -12.08 32.24 -16.21
CA LYS A 286 -10.69 32.10 -15.80
C LYS A 286 -10.62 31.06 -14.68
N GLU A 287 -9.99 29.93 -14.97
CA GLU A 287 -9.67 28.92 -13.97
C GLU A 287 -8.25 29.15 -13.45
N HIS A 288 -8.13 29.28 -12.14
CA HIS A 288 -6.85 29.48 -11.45
C HIS A 288 -6.23 28.17 -10.94
N GLN A 289 -6.99 27.08 -10.95
CA GLN A 289 -6.56 25.79 -10.46
C GLN A 289 -7.30 24.63 -11.15
N ARG A 290 -6.61 23.50 -11.31
CA ARG A 290 -7.19 22.21 -11.67
C ARG A 290 -7.60 21.48 -10.39
N VAL A 291 -8.80 20.92 -10.35
CA VAL A 291 -9.26 20.07 -9.25
C VAL A 291 -9.44 18.66 -9.78
N PHE A 292 -8.85 17.67 -9.11
CA PHE A 292 -8.89 16.28 -9.54
C PHE A 292 -8.86 15.32 -8.35
N THR A 293 -9.27 14.07 -8.57
CA THR A 293 -9.11 13.01 -7.57
C THR A 293 -7.73 12.37 -7.76
N PRO A 294 -6.86 12.38 -6.73
CA PRO A 294 -5.53 11.78 -6.82
C PRO A 294 -5.57 10.30 -7.17
N SER A 295 -4.55 9.84 -7.90
CA SER A 295 -4.26 8.41 -8.04
C SER A 295 -3.48 7.93 -6.82
N VAL A 296 -3.57 6.64 -6.51
CA VAL A 296 -2.90 6.05 -5.34
C VAL A 296 -2.04 4.86 -5.74
N ILE A 297 -0.76 4.89 -5.34
CA ILE A 297 0.11 3.71 -5.35
C ILE A 297 0.20 3.17 -3.93
N GLU A 298 -0.13 1.89 -3.77
CA GLU A 298 -0.20 1.20 -2.49
C GLU A 298 0.78 0.04 -2.40
N PRO A 299 1.90 0.20 -1.66
CA PRO A 299 2.66 -0.90 -1.11
C PRO A 299 2.03 -1.42 0.20
N SER A 300 1.53 -2.66 0.21
CA SER A 300 0.95 -3.34 1.36
C SER A 300 1.82 -4.52 1.82
N PHE A 301 2.39 -4.45 3.02
CA PHE A 301 3.36 -5.39 3.55
C PHE A 301 2.73 -6.36 4.56
N GLY A 302 2.73 -7.66 4.24
CA GLY A 302 2.34 -8.74 5.15
C GLY A 302 3.46 -9.10 6.13
N ILE A 303 3.58 -8.37 7.25
CA ILE A 303 4.71 -8.50 8.19
C ILE A 303 4.92 -9.94 8.68
N GLY A 304 3.84 -10.66 9.00
CA GLY A 304 3.92 -12.05 9.44
C GLY A 304 4.51 -13.01 8.39
N ARG A 305 4.17 -12.80 7.11
CA ARG A 305 4.70 -13.59 6.00
C ARG A 305 6.19 -13.30 5.76
N ILE A 306 6.56 -12.02 5.78
CA ILE A 306 7.96 -11.59 5.64
C ILE A 306 8.83 -12.22 6.73
N ILE A 307 8.38 -12.17 7.99
CA ILE A 307 9.11 -12.79 9.12
C ILE A 307 9.23 -14.30 8.95
N TYR A 308 8.16 -14.97 8.51
CA TYR A 308 8.18 -16.41 8.28
C TYR A 308 9.20 -16.81 7.20
N CYS A 309 9.18 -16.13 6.05
CA CYS A 309 10.15 -16.40 4.99
C CYS A 309 11.58 -16.06 5.43
N LEU A 310 11.78 -15.00 6.22
CA LEU A 310 13.08 -14.68 6.81
C LEU A 310 13.58 -15.80 7.72
N TYR A 311 12.71 -16.41 8.54
CA TYR A 311 13.08 -17.56 9.36
C TYR A 311 13.61 -18.71 8.49
N GLU A 312 12.91 -19.08 7.43
CA GLU A 312 13.37 -20.14 6.55
C GLU A 312 14.69 -19.82 5.84
N HIS A 313 14.89 -18.57 5.42
CA HIS A 313 16.11 -18.16 4.71
C HIS A 313 17.31 -18.04 5.64
N CYS A 314 17.08 -17.81 6.94
CA CYS A 314 18.13 -17.73 7.94
C CYS A 314 18.39 -19.04 8.68
N PHE A 315 17.53 -20.06 8.54
CA PHE A 315 17.66 -21.31 9.27
C PHE A 315 18.62 -22.28 8.59
N TYR A 316 19.56 -22.84 9.35
CA TYR A 316 20.38 -23.97 8.91
C TYR A 316 20.81 -24.82 10.10
N THR A 317 21.30 -26.03 9.82
CA THR A 317 21.92 -26.90 10.83
C THR A 317 23.43 -26.95 10.65
N ARG A 318 24.17 -27.07 11.74
CA ARG A 318 25.61 -27.32 11.75
C ARG A 318 25.95 -28.54 12.60
N ALA A 319 27.04 -29.23 12.26
CA ALA A 319 27.53 -30.35 13.04
C ALA A 319 27.91 -29.91 14.47
N GLY A 320 27.51 -30.73 15.45
CA GLY A 320 27.86 -30.59 16.86
C GLY A 320 29.20 -31.22 17.19
N LYS A 321 29.36 -31.67 18.45
CA LYS A 321 30.58 -32.33 18.92
C LYS A 321 30.67 -33.80 18.52
N THR A 322 29.52 -34.44 18.31
CA THR A 322 29.42 -35.83 17.85
C THR A 322 28.87 -35.87 16.43
N GLU A 323 29.20 -36.91 15.67
CA GLU A 323 28.76 -37.05 14.27
C GLU A 323 27.22 -36.98 14.11
N ASP A 324 26.48 -37.49 15.10
CA ASP A 324 25.01 -37.49 15.09
C ASP A 324 24.36 -36.21 15.65
N GLU A 325 25.15 -35.26 16.18
CA GLU A 325 24.60 -34.02 16.77
C GLU A 325 24.45 -32.94 15.69
N GLN A 326 23.22 -32.46 15.49
CA GLN A 326 22.91 -31.31 14.64
C GLN A 326 22.42 -30.16 15.51
N LEU A 327 23.09 -29.01 15.39
CA LEU A 327 22.75 -27.79 16.10
C LEU A 327 22.00 -26.85 15.16
N ASN A 328 20.83 -26.42 15.60
CA ASN A 328 20.00 -25.43 14.90
C ASN A 328 20.62 -24.03 15.01
N VAL A 329 20.59 -23.28 13.93
CA VAL A 329 21.07 -21.89 13.89
C VAL A 329 20.13 -21.03 13.07
N PHE A 330 19.83 -19.82 13.57
CA PHE A 330 19.27 -18.75 12.76
C PHE A 330 20.35 -17.69 12.47
N ALA A 331 20.81 -17.59 11.22
CA ALA A 331 21.75 -16.56 10.77
C ALA A 331 21.04 -15.24 10.43
N PHE A 332 20.35 -14.62 11.39
CA PHE A 332 19.74 -13.31 11.17
C PHE A 332 20.79 -12.25 10.87
N PRO A 333 20.56 -11.36 9.88
CA PRO A 333 21.37 -10.16 9.76
C PRO A 333 21.33 -9.35 11.05
N THR A 334 22.47 -8.77 11.42
CA THR A 334 22.62 -8.04 12.70
C THR A 334 21.57 -6.95 12.87
N LEU A 335 21.09 -6.34 11.78
CA LEU A 335 20.04 -5.34 11.78
C LEU A 335 18.74 -5.85 12.41
N VAL A 336 18.33 -7.09 12.09
CA VAL A 336 17.02 -7.65 12.45
C VAL A 336 17.07 -8.68 13.58
N ALA A 337 18.25 -9.19 13.93
CA ALA A 337 18.41 -10.15 15.04
C ALA A 337 17.76 -9.63 16.34
N PRO A 338 16.90 -10.39 17.03
CA PRO A 338 16.18 -9.90 18.22
C PRO A 338 17.11 -9.45 19.36
N ILE A 339 18.19 -10.21 19.54
CA ILE A 339 19.26 -9.96 20.50
C ILE A 339 20.54 -9.81 19.68
N LYS A 340 21.31 -8.74 19.93
CA LYS A 340 22.51 -8.41 19.15
C LYS A 340 23.76 -9.06 19.71
N CYS A 341 23.81 -9.27 21.01
CA CYS A 341 24.99 -9.80 21.68
C CYS A 341 24.62 -10.68 22.88
N THR A 342 25.35 -11.78 23.08
CA THR A 342 25.32 -12.53 24.35
C THR A 342 26.64 -12.38 25.07
N VAL A 343 26.60 -12.11 26.37
CA VAL A 343 27.78 -12.02 27.25
C VAL A 343 27.90 -13.30 28.08
N PHE A 344 29.04 -13.97 27.99
CA PHE A 344 29.33 -15.21 28.70
C PHE A 344 30.48 -15.03 29.71
N PRO A 345 30.21 -15.07 31.03
CA PRO A 345 31.26 -15.31 32.00
C PRO A 345 31.78 -16.75 31.86
N LEU A 346 33.08 -16.95 31.67
CA LEU A 346 33.64 -18.29 31.45
C LEU A 346 33.51 -19.20 32.68
N ALA A 347 33.75 -18.65 33.87
CA ALA A 347 33.68 -19.36 35.13
C ALA A 347 32.68 -18.69 36.09
N LYS A 348 32.08 -19.49 36.96
CA LYS A 348 31.12 -19.03 37.96
C LYS A 348 31.87 -18.49 39.17
N ASN A 349 32.28 -17.22 39.11
CA ASN A 349 32.84 -16.51 40.25
C ASN A 349 32.56 -15.00 40.16
N GLU A 350 32.72 -14.31 41.29
CA GLU A 350 32.38 -12.90 41.44
C GLU A 350 33.17 -11.98 40.50
N GLN A 351 34.41 -12.34 40.16
CA GLN A 351 35.24 -11.56 39.24
C GLN A 351 34.68 -11.60 37.80
N PHE A 352 34.35 -12.79 37.29
CA PHE A 352 33.75 -12.92 35.95
C PHE A 352 32.35 -12.29 35.90
N ASP A 353 31.56 -12.43 36.97
CA ASP A 353 30.21 -11.86 37.04
C ASP A 353 30.25 -10.33 37.08
N THR A 354 31.22 -9.73 37.79
CA THR A 354 31.39 -8.27 37.83
C THR A 354 31.74 -7.72 36.46
N VAL A 355 32.71 -8.34 35.78
CA VAL A 355 33.10 -7.93 34.41
C VAL A 355 31.93 -8.09 33.43
N ALA A 356 31.16 -9.18 33.52
CA ALA A 356 29.98 -9.38 32.68
C ALA A 356 28.91 -8.29 32.89
N ARG A 357 28.71 -7.85 34.15
CA ARG A 357 27.81 -6.72 34.46
C ARG A 357 28.32 -5.39 33.92
N ASP A 358 29.62 -5.15 33.97
CA ASP A 358 30.20 -3.92 33.44
C ASP A 358 30.10 -3.86 31.91
N ILE A 359 30.37 -4.98 31.22
CA ILE A 359 30.12 -5.10 29.77
C ILE A 359 28.63 -4.86 29.46
N SER A 360 27.72 -5.42 30.25
CA SER A 360 26.28 -5.22 30.07
C SER A 360 25.86 -3.75 30.22
N LYS A 361 26.45 -3.01 31.17
CA LYS A 361 26.21 -1.56 31.30
C LYS A 361 26.69 -0.80 30.05
N GLU A 362 27.88 -1.10 29.54
CA GLU A 362 28.41 -0.47 28.33
C GLU A 362 27.55 -0.77 27.10
N LEU A 363 27.09 -2.02 26.95
CA LEU A 363 26.17 -2.42 25.88
C LEU A 363 24.83 -1.69 26.00
N THR A 364 24.29 -1.56 27.22
CA THR A 364 23.05 -0.80 27.49
C THR A 364 23.22 0.68 27.12
N SER A 365 24.30 1.31 27.57
CA SER A 365 24.62 2.71 27.27
C SER A 365 24.82 2.95 25.77
N SER A 366 25.22 1.91 25.02
CA SER A 366 25.36 1.93 23.56
C SER A 366 24.07 1.60 22.81
N GLY A 367 22.95 1.32 23.50
CA GLY A 367 21.69 0.94 22.88
C GLY A 367 21.68 -0.46 22.25
N ILE A 368 22.58 -1.35 22.68
CA ILE A 368 22.73 -2.70 22.11
C ILE A 368 21.91 -3.69 22.94
N SER A 369 20.87 -4.27 22.31
CA SER A 369 20.09 -5.38 22.91
C SER A 369 21.00 -6.58 23.14
N HIS A 370 21.06 -7.05 24.38
CA HIS A 370 21.95 -8.14 24.78
C HIS A 370 21.37 -8.99 25.92
N ILE A 371 21.94 -10.17 26.11
CA ILE A 371 21.65 -11.05 27.26
C ILE A 371 22.95 -11.47 27.95
N ILE A 372 22.87 -11.80 29.24
CA ILE A 372 23.97 -12.41 29.99
C ILE A 372 23.59 -13.87 30.29
N ASP A 373 24.41 -14.83 29.86
CA ASP A 373 24.19 -16.24 30.14
C ASP A 373 25.23 -16.77 31.14
N VAL A 374 24.81 -16.78 32.40
CA VAL A 374 25.57 -17.25 33.58
C VAL A 374 25.32 -18.72 33.91
N THR A 375 24.66 -19.48 33.04
CA THR A 375 24.31 -20.87 33.34
C THR A 375 25.57 -21.74 33.49
N GLY A 376 25.52 -22.70 34.41
CA GLY A 376 26.65 -23.61 34.72
C GLY A 376 26.92 -24.68 33.67
N THR A 377 26.48 -24.48 32.42
CA THR A 377 26.71 -25.42 31.32
C THR A 377 28.02 -25.10 30.59
N SER A 378 28.51 -26.05 29.79
CA SER A 378 29.73 -25.83 29.01
C SER A 378 29.55 -24.65 28.05
N ILE A 379 30.64 -23.90 27.78
CA ILE A 379 30.58 -22.74 26.88
C ILE A 379 30.05 -23.11 25.49
N GLY A 380 30.35 -24.32 25.01
CA GLY A 380 29.79 -24.83 23.75
C GLY A 380 28.27 -24.97 23.76
N LYS A 381 27.66 -25.44 24.86
CA LYS A 381 26.20 -25.51 25.01
C LYS A 381 25.59 -24.11 25.09
N ARG A 382 26.30 -23.16 25.68
CA ARG A 382 25.87 -21.75 25.76
C ARG A 382 25.89 -21.07 24.39
N TYR A 383 26.93 -21.30 23.59
CA TYR A 383 26.97 -20.88 22.19
C TYR A 383 25.83 -21.50 21.39
N ALA A 384 25.64 -22.82 21.47
CA ALA A 384 24.57 -23.51 20.73
C ALA A 384 23.17 -22.92 20.97
N ARG A 385 22.80 -22.65 22.23
CA ARG A 385 21.50 -22.01 22.56
C ARG A 385 21.38 -20.57 22.05
N THR A 386 22.51 -19.86 21.98
CA THR A 386 22.58 -18.48 21.51
C THR A 386 22.46 -18.42 19.99
N ASP A 387 23.08 -19.38 19.29
CA ASP A 387 22.96 -19.53 17.84
C ASP A 387 21.54 -19.97 17.44
N GLU A 388 20.91 -20.84 18.24
CA GLU A 388 19.54 -21.34 18.03
C GLU A 388 18.47 -20.23 18.09
N ILE A 389 18.75 -19.11 18.77
CA ILE A 389 17.87 -17.92 18.79
C ILE A 389 18.40 -16.78 17.89
N GLY A 390 19.46 -17.06 17.13
CA GLY A 390 20.02 -16.18 16.11
C GLY A 390 20.69 -14.91 16.62
N VAL A 391 21.40 -14.99 17.75
CA VAL A 391 22.25 -13.88 18.20
C VAL A 391 23.52 -13.84 17.34
N PRO A 392 23.84 -12.70 16.71
CA PRO A 392 24.94 -12.63 15.75
C PRO A 392 26.32 -12.51 16.42
N LEU A 393 26.38 -12.05 17.67
CA LEU A 393 27.64 -11.80 18.38
C LEU A 393 27.63 -12.42 19.77
N ALA A 394 28.79 -12.94 20.17
CA ALA A 394 29.01 -13.44 21.53
C ALA A 394 30.33 -12.92 22.10
N VAL A 395 30.28 -12.40 23.32
CA VAL A 395 31.44 -11.91 24.07
C VAL A 395 31.71 -12.88 25.22
N THR A 396 32.86 -13.56 25.15
CA THR A 396 33.31 -14.46 26.22
C THR A 396 34.54 -13.88 26.88
N TRP A 397 34.43 -13.58 28.17
CA TRP A 397 35.58 -13.13 28.95
C TRP A 397 36.43 -14.35 29.35
N ILE A 398 37.71 -14.35 28.98
CA ILE A 398 38.67 -15.41 29.31
C ILE A 398 39.82 -14.83 30.13
N ARG A 399 40.28 -15.57 31.15
CA ARG A 399 41.52 -15.20 31.85
C ARG A 399 42.70 -15.55 30.94
N ARG A 400 43.51 -14.54 30.58
CA ARG A 400 44.79 -14.78 29.88
C ARG A 400 45.66 -15.65 30.80
N ARG A 401 46.10 -16.82 30.31
CA ARG A 401 47.17 -17.57 30.98
C ARG A 401 48.43 -16.70 30.86
N GLN A 402 49.00 -16.32 31.99
CA GLN A 402 50.36 -15.77 32.05
C GLN A 402 51.36 -16.91 31.86
#